data_AF-A0A855SGV9-F1
#
_entry.id   AF-A0A855SGV9-F1
#
_cell.length_a   1.000
_cell.length_b   1.000
_cell.length_c   1.000
_cell.angle_alpha   90.00
_cell.angle_beta   90.00
_cell.angle_gamma   90.00
#
_symmetry.space_group_name_H-M   'P 1'
#
loop_
_entity.id
_entity.type
_entity.pdbx_description
1 polymer ?
#
loop_
_entity_poly.entity_id
_entity_poly.type
_entity_poly.pdbx_seq_one_letter_code
_entity_poly.pdbx_strand_id
1 'polypeptide(L)'
;MKSRQCPKCQKNVACSWFFFSAHWTKYRCVECGSLMKWSGRRAYVGAICGVFAGPFIISTQSIIPSTFIRISIAVIFSIVVATSVNKQIEYIDETEL
;
A
#
# COMPACT_ATOMS: atom_id res chain seq x y z
N MET A 1 -5.06 13.15 6.93
CA MET A 1 -4.81 11.74 6.54
C MET A 1 -5.85 10.83 7.19
N LYS A 2 -6.87 10.37 6.46
CA LYS A 2 -7.92 9.42 6.93
C LYS A 2 -7.70 7.98 6.42
N SER A 3 -6.53 7.65 5.85
CA SER A 3 -6.37 6.42 5.05
C SER A 3 -6.17 5.12 5.86
N ARG A 4 -5.94 5.22 7.17
CA ARG A 4 -5.68 4.09 8.09
C ARG A 4 -6.83 3.79 9.05
N GLN A 5 -8.03 4.23 8.72
CA GLN A 5 -9.20 4.04 9.57
C GLN A 5 -10.09 2.93 9.03
N CYS A 6 -10.66 2.15 9.95
CA CYS A 6 -11.70 1.21 9.61
C CYS A 6 -12.87 1.98 8.97
N PRO A 7 -13.37 1.56 7.80
CA PRO A 7 -14.48 2.25 7.14
C PRO A 7 -15.78 2.24 7.96
N LYS A 8 -15.96 1.26 8.85
CA LYS A 8 -17.18 1.09 9.67
C LYS A 8 -17.14 1.87 10.99
N CYS A 9 -16.08 1.71 11.78
CA CYS A 9 -15.99 2.33 13.11
C CYS A 9 -15.08 3.57 13.16
N GLN A 10 -14.41 3.92 12.06
CA GLN A 10 -13.44 5.02 11.95
C GLN A 10 -12.27 4.97 12.96
N LYS A 11 -12.12 3.85 13.69
CA LYS A 11 -10.97 3.60 14.56
C LYS A 11 -9.74 3.28 13.72
N ASN A 12 -8.57 3.61 14.26
CA ASN A 12 -7.30 3.36 13.59
C ASN A 12 -7.05 1.86 13.49
N VAL A 13 -6.63 1.42 12.31
CA VAL A 13 -6.23 0.04 12.04
C VAL A 13 -4.80 -0.16 12.53
N ALA A 14 -4.48 -1.38 12.98
CA ALA A 14 -3.16 -1.73 13.48
C ALA A 14 -2.07 -1.40 12.44
N CYS A 15 -1.04 -0.66 12.85
CA CYS A 15 0.09 -0.30 11.99
C CYS A 15 0.84 -1.54 11.49
N SER A 16 0.95 -2.59 12.33
CA SER A 16 1.56 -3.86 11.93
C SER A 16 0.88 -4.46 10.71
N TRP A 17 -0.45 -4.51 10.71
CA TRP A 17 -1.20 -4.93 9.53
C TRP A 17 -0.93 -3.99 8.35
N PHE A 18 -0.97 -2.67 8.54
CA PHE A 18 -0.77 -1.71 7.45
C PHE A 18 0.57 -1.87 6.69
N PHE A 19 1.63 -2.31 7.36
CA PHE A 19 2.95 -2.50 6.74
C PHE A 19 3.24 -3.93 6.28
N PHE A 20 2.79 -4.94 7.03
CA PHE A 20 3.15 -6.34 6.76
C PHE A 20 2.10 -7.12 5.98
N SER A 21 0.91 -6.55 5.78
CA SER A 21 -0.17 -7.27 5.14
C SER A 21 -0.10 -7.17 3.62
N ALA A 22 -0.27 -8.31 2.94
CA ALA A 22 -0.34 -8.36 1.49
C ALA A 22 -1.74 -7.97 1.00
N HIS A 23 -1.87 -7.55 -0.26
CA HIS A 23 -3.16 -7.12 -0.82
C HIS A 23 -4.27 -8.19 -0.77
N TRP A 24 -3.90 -9.48 -0.76
CA TRP A 24 -4.82 -10.60 -0.61
C TRP A 24 -5.28 -10.87 0.83
N THR A 25 -4.60 -10.29 1.81
CA THR A 25 -4.89 -10.56 3.22
C THR A 25 -6.14 -9.81 3.64
N LYS A 26 -7.11 -10.58 4.15
CA LYS A 26 -8.29 -10.05 4.82
C LYS A 26 -7.91 -9.74 6.26
N TYR A 27 -8.39 -8.61 6.77
CA TYR A 27 -8.19 -8.18 8.15
C TYR A 27 -9.52 -7.99 8.84
N ARG A 28 -9.58 -8.44 10.09
CA ARG A 28 -10.73 -8.19 10.96
C ARG A 28 -10.38 -7.06 11.91
N CYS A 29 -11.21 -6.03 11.95
CA CYS A 29 -11.03 -4.93 12.90
C CYS A 29 -11.13 -5.47 14.34
N VAL A 30 -10.14 -5.17 15.18
CA VAL A 30 -10.13 -5.58 16.60
C VAL A 30 -11.25 -4.92 17.40
N GLU A 31 -11.66 -3.71 17.00
CA GLU A 31 -12.69 -2.92 17.69
C GLU A 31 -14.12 -3.32 17.31
N CYS A 32 -14.42 -3.42 16.00
CA CYS A 32 -15.79 -3.61 15.52
C CYS A 32 -16.03 -4.96 14.81
N GLY A 33 -15.02 -5.82 14.72
CA GLY A 33 -15.13 -7.12 14.06
C GLY A 33 -15.35 -7.06 12.54
N SER A 34 -15.40 -5.88 11.92
CA SER A 34 -15.65 -5.75 10.48
C SER A 34 -14.50 -6.33 9.67
N LEU A 35 -14.82 -7.11 8.64
CA LEU A 35 -13.87 -7.60 7.67
C LEU A 35 -13.50 -6.49 6.65
N MET A 36 -12.21 -6.34 6.38
CA MET A 36 -11.69 -5.35 5.46
C MET A 36 -10.51 -5.90 4.66
N LYS A 37 -10.28 -5.34 3.48
CA LYS A 37 -9.15 -5.64 2.61
C LYS A 37 -8.50 -4.37 2.11
N TRP A 38 -7.31 -4.50 1.55
CA TRP A 38 -6.72 -3.42 0.77
C TRP A 38 -7.57 -3.12 -0.47
N SER A 39 -7.70 -1.83 -0.80
CA SER A 39 -8.38 -1.45 -2.03
C SER A 39 -7.61 -1.94 -3.25
N GLY A 40 -8.34 -2.34 -4.28
CA GLY A 40 -7.74 -2.74 -5.56
C GLY A 40 -6.85 -1.64 -6.14
N ARG A 41 -7.16 -0.36 -5.87
CA ARG A 41 -6.32 0.79 -6.26
C ARG A 41 -4.94 0.77 -5.62
N ARG A 42 -4.83 0.45 -4.32
CA ARG A 42 -3.53 0.32 -3.67
C ARG A 42 -2.75 -0.86 -4.22
N ALA A 43 -3.43 -1.98 -4.52
CA ALA A 43 -2.80 -3.15 -5.14
C ALA A 43 -2.25 -2.82 -6.54
N TYR A 44 -3.04 -2.15 -7.37
CA TYR A 44 -2.64 -1.70 -8.71
C TYR A 44 -1.46 -0.75 -8.67
N VAL A 45 -1.47 0.21 -7.74
CA VAL A 45 -0.36 1.14 -7.53
C VAL A 45 0.90 0.42 -7.06
N GLY A 46 0.78 -0.53 -6.12
CA GLY A 46 1.91 -1.35 -5.71
C GLY A 46 2.50 -2.17 -6.86
N ALA A 47 1.65 -2.74 -7.71
CA ALA A 47 2.07 -3.49 -8.89
C ALA A 47 2.79 -2.59 -9.91
N ILE A 48 2.23 -1.41 -10.21
CA ILE A 48 2.88 -0.41 -11.08
C ILE A 48 4.24 -0.02 -10.51
N CYS A 49 4.32 0.37 -9.23
CA CYS A 49 5.59 0.76 -8.61
C CYS A 49 6.63 -0.37 -8.69
N GLY A 50 6.23 -1.63 -8.47
CA GLY A 50 7.11 -2.78 -8.60
C GLY A 50 7.63 -2.98 -10.03
N VAL A 51 6.75 -2.88 -11.03
CA VAL A 51 7.11 -3.03 -12.45
C VAL A 51 8.03 -1.90 -12.91
N PHE A 52 7.77 -0.66 -12.49
CA PHE A 52 8.58 0.50 -12.90
C PHE A 52 9.91 0.61 -12.17
N ALA A 53 10.06 0.00 -10.98
CA ALA A 53 11.29 0.09 -10.19
C ALA A 53 12.50 -0.53 -10.91
N GLY A 54 12.34 -1.68 -11.57
CA GLY A 54 13.42 -2.35 -12.30
C GLY A 54 13.98 -1.51 -13.46
N PRO A 55 13.15 -1.10 -14.44
CA PRO A 55 13.56 -0.22 -15.53
C PRO A 55 14.12 1.12 -15.06
N PHE A 56 13.57 1.69 -13.99
CA PHE A 56 14.07 2.94 -13.41
C PHE A 56 15.51 2.81 -12.92
N ILE A 57 15.83 1.75 -12.17
CA ILE A 57 17.19 1.52 -11.64
C ILE A 57 18.20 1.32 -12.79
N ILE A 58 17.81 0.58 -13.85
CA ILE A 58 18.68 0.30 -15.00
C ILE A 58 18.88 1.57 -15.85
N SER A 59 17.81 2.27 -16.19
CA SER A 59 17.85 3.42 -17.10
C SER A 59 18.56 4.64 -16.48
N THR A 60 18.46 4.82 -15.16
CA THR A 60 19.13 5.95 -14.46
C THR A 60 20.58 5.69 -14.08
N GLN A 61 21.16 4.55 -14.49
CA GLN A 61 22.56 4.22 -14.22
C GLN A 61 23.57 5.25 -14.75
N SER A 62 23.25 5.87 -15.89
CA SER A 62 24.07 6.89 -16.54
C SER A 62 24.07 8.24 -15.81
N ILE A 63 23.01 8.54 -15.06
CA ILE A 63 22.82 9.84 -14.38
C ILE A 63 23.26 9.74 -12.91
N ILE A 64 22.93 8.63 -12.24
CA ILE A 64 23.23 8.40 -10.83
C ILE A 64 24.01 7.08 -10.73
N PRO A 65 25.35 7.11 -10.66
CA PRO A 65 26.17 5.90 -10.65
C PRO A 65 25.94 5.06 -9.38
N SER A 66 25.58 5.69 -8.26
CA SER A 66 25.31 4.99 -7.00
C SER A 66 23.98 4.24 -7.04
N THR A 67 24.06 2.91 -6.98
CA THR A 67 22.90 2.01 -6.88
C THR A 67 22.11 2.26 -5.59
N PHE A 68 22.78 2.57 -4.49
CA PHE A 68 22.15 2.85 -3.20
C PHE A 68 21.24 4.08 -3.26
N ILE A 69 21.68 5.15 -3.92
CA ILE A 69 20.90 6.38 -4.10
C ILE A 69 19.69 6.10 -5.00
N ARG A 70 19.85 5.36 -6.09
CA ARG A 70 18.74 4.96 -6.99
C ARG A 70 17.66 4.17 -6.27
N ILE A 71 18.05 3.18 -5.46
CA ILE A 71 17.12 2.39 -4.64
C ILE A 71 16.42 3.29 -3.62
N SER A 72 17.14 4.19 -2.95
CA SER A 72 16.57 5.11 -1.97
C SER A 72 15.51 6.02 -2.58
N ILE A 73 15.77 6.57 -3.77
CA ILE A 73 14.79 7.39 -4.52
C ILE A 73 13.57 6.56 -4.90
N ALA A 74 13.75 5.33 -5.41
CA ALA A 74 12.65 4.45 -5.77
C ALA A 74 11.78 4.09 -4.56
N VAL A 75 12.37 3.87 -3.40
CA VAL A 75 11.66 3.58 -2.14
C VAL A 75 10.86 4.80 -1.68
N ILE A 76 11.48 5.99 -1.66
CA ILE A 76 10.79 7.23 -1.28
C ILE A 76 9.62 7.50 -2.23
N PHE A 77 9.85 7.38 -3.54
CA PHE A 77 8.79 7.55 -4.53
C PHE A 77 7.65 6.55 -4.31
N SER A 78 7.97 5.28 -4.08
CA SER A 78 6.97 4.25 -3.79
C SER A 78 6.15 4.57 -2.53
N ILE A 79 6.79 5.09 -1.47
CA ILE A 79 6.10 5.52 -0.24
C ILE A 79 5.18 6.71 -0.54
N VAL A 80 5.65 7.71 -1.27
CA VAL A 80 4.85 8.90 -1.64
C VAL A 80 3.62 8.47 -2.44
N VAL A 81 3.81 7.63 -3.46
CA VAL A 81 2.70 7.12 -4.28
C VAL A 81 1.74 6.25 -3.45
N ALA A 82 2.25 5.37 -2.58
CA ALA A 82 1.39 4.57 -1.70
C ALA A 82 0.58 5.44 -0.71
N THR A 83 1.13 6.56 -0.24
CA THR A 83 0.43 7.50 0.65
C THR A 83 -0.54 8.44 -0.07
N SER A 84 -0.35 8.69 -1.37
CA SER A 84 -1.26 9.52 -2.18
C SER A 84 -2.53 8.79 -2.61
N VAL A 85 -2.54 7.44 -2.57
CA VAL A 85 -3.76 6.66 -2.82
C VAL A 85 -4.82 6.99 -1.77
N ASN A 86 -5.88 7.65 -2.23
CA ASN A 86 -7.06 7.94 -1.44
C ASN A 86 -7.91 6.67 -1.30
N LYS A 87 -8.52 6.45 -0.13
CA LYS A 87 -9.25 5.20 0.23
C LYS A 87 -8.42 3.92 0.05
N GLN A 88 -7.55 3.66 1.01
CA GLN A 88 -6.65 2.50 0.97
C GLN A 88 -7.31 1.20 1.42
N ILE A 89 -8.44 1.28 2.15
CA ILE A 89 -9.09 0.14 2.80
C ILE A 89 -10.53 0.07 2.29
N GLU A 90 -10.93 -1.11 1.84
CA GLU A 90 -12.29 -1.44 1.43
C GLU A 90 -12.92 -2.39 2.45
N TYR A 91 -14.19 -2.15 2.77
CA TYR A 91 -15.01 -3.06 3.57
C TYR A 91 -15.43 -4.25 2.72
N ILE A 92 -15.46 -5.44 3.31
CA ILE A 92 -16.01 -6.65 2.68
C ILE A 92 -17.29 -6.99 3.44
N ASP A 93 -18.42 -7.02 2.73
CA ASP A 93 -19.65 -7.53 3.32
C ASP A 93 -19.59 -9.05 3.40
N GLU A 94 -19.99 -9.60 4.54
CA GLU A 94 -19.88 -11.04 4.84
C GLU A 94 -20.83 -11.91 3.97
N THR A 95 -21.63 -11.29 3.09
CA THR A 95 -22.55 -11.94 2.15
C THR A 95 -21.92 -12.37 0.82
N GLU A 96 -20.66 -12.01 0.54
CA GLU A 96 -19.93 -12.45 -0.67
C GLU A 96 -19.09 -13.72 -0.46
N LEU A 97 -19.53 -14.64 0.43
CA LEU A 97 -18.85 -15.91 0.70
C LEU A 97 -19.51 -17.08 -0.01
#